data_AF-A0A2M7PUZ3-F1
#
_entry.id   AF-A0A2M7PUZ3-F1
#
_cell.length_a   1.000
_cell.length_b   1.000
_cell.length_c   1.000
_cell.angle_alpha   90.00
_cell.angle_beta   90.00
_cell.angle_gamma   90.00
#
_symmetry.space_group_name_H-M   'P 1'
#
loop_
_entity.id
_entity.type
_entity.pdbx_description
1 polymer ?
#
loop_
_entity_poly.entity_id
_entity_poly.type
_entity_poly.pdbx_seq_one_letter_code
_entity_poly.pdbx_strand_id
1 'polypeptide(L)' 'MHINALKAKRVVDTTGAGDAYTAGFLSGYMKDQNIPAAMQLGAKYALR' A
#
# COMPACT_ATOMS: atom_id res chain seq x y z
N MET A 1 4.85 -13.20 6.41
CA MET A 1 4.90 -11.82 6.93
C MET A 1 3.59 -11.17 6.63
N HIS A 2 2.95 -10.50 7.59
CA HIS A 2 1.59 -9.99 7.45
C HIS A 2 1.51 -8.57 8.01
N ILE A 3 0.67 -7.74 7.39
CA ILE A 3 0.27 -6.44 7.92
C ILE A 3 -1.26 -6.38 7.97
N ASN A 4 -1.79 -5.64 8.93
CA ASN A 4 -3.21 -5.34 8.94
C ASN A 4 -3.54 -4.30 7.86
N ALA A 5 -4.70 -4.43 7.23
CA ALA A 5 -5.21 -3.42 6.33
C ALA A 5 -5.42 -2.10 7.07
N LEU A 6 -5.08 -0.98 6.42
CA LEU A 6 -5.39 0.34 6.94
C LEU A 6 -6.88 0.62 6.72
N LYS A 7 -7.53 1.26 7.71
CA LYS A 7 -8.96 1.55 7.64
C LYS A 7 -9.20 2.81 6.80
N ALA A 8 -9.90 2.65 5.69
CA ALA A 8 -10.42 3.78 4.92
C ALA A 8 -11.43 4.58 5.76
N LYS A 9 -11.39 5.92 5.69
CA LYS A 9 -12.40 6.77 6.34
C LYS A 9 -13.76 6.64 5.66
N ARG A 10 -13.78 6.51 4.33
CA ARG A 10 -14.95 6.29 3.49
C ARG A 10 -14.51 5.57 2.22
N VAL A 11 -15.22 4.50 1.85
CA VAL A 11 -15.00 3.80 0.58
C VAL A 11 -15.92 4.43 -0.46
N VAL A 12 -15.35 4.95 -1.55
CA VAL A 12 -16.10 5.62 -2.63
C VAL A 12 -15.98 4.82 -3.92
N ASP A 13 -14.76 4.42 -4.26
CA ASP A 13 -14.42 3.53 -5.38
C ASP A 13 -13.23 2.67 -4.93
N THR A 14 -13.18 1.42 -5.38
CA THR A 14 -12.10 0.48 -5.08
C THR A 14 -11.25 0.16 -6.31
N THR A 15 -11.63 0.69 -7.48
CA THR A 15 -10.89 0.57 -8.72
C THR A 15 -9.47 1.10 -8.55
N GLY A 16 -8.48 0.30 -8.93
CA GLY A 16 -7.07 0.68 -8.85
C GLY A 16 -6.44 0.60 -7.45
N ALA A 17 -7.17 0.23 -6.39
CA ALA A 17 -6.60 0.10 -5.05
C ALA A 17 -5.44 -0.92 -4.99
N GLY A 18 -5.51 -2.01 -5.76
CA GLY A 18 -4.46 -3.01 -5.89
C GLY A 18 -3.23 -2.51 -6.68
N ASP A 19 -3.47 -1.74 -7.75
CA ASP A 19 -2.40 -1.12 -8.53
C ASP A 19 -1.66 -0.07 -7.70
N ALA A 20 -2.40 0.76 -6.97
CA ALA A 20 -1.86 1.74 -6.03
C ALA A 20 -1.05 1.07 -4.91
N TYR A 21 -1.54 -0.05 -4.35
CA TYR A 21 -0.78 -0.85 -3.39
C TYR A 21 0.55 -1.31 -4.00
N THR A 22 0.51 -1.89 -5.20
CA THR A 22 1.68 -2.46 -5.87
C THR A 22 2.70 -1.37 -6.20
N ALA A 23 2.26 -0.22 -6.70
CA ALA A 23 3.11 0.94 -6.97
C ALA A 23 3.75 1.49 -5.69
N GLY A 24 2.97 1.61 -4.60
CA GLY A 24 3.46 2.03 -3.30
C GLY A 24 4.48 1.04 -2.71
N PHE A 25 4.22 -0.26 -2.83
CA PHE A 25 5.14 -1.30 -2.37
C PHE A 25 6.44 -1.27 -3.17
N LEU A 26 6.35 -1.31 -4.51
CA LEU A 26 7.53 -1.40 -5.37
C LEU A 26 8.42 -0.16 -5.22
N SER A 27 7.83 1.03 -5.19
CA SER A 27 8.59 2.28 -4.98
C SER A 27 9.30 2.31 -3.62
N GLY A 28 8.63 1.87 -2.54
CA GLY A 28 9.25 1.77 -1.22
C GLY A 28 10.35 0.72 -1.15
N TYR A 29 10.12 -0.43 -1.78
CA TYR A 29 11.08 -1.54 -1.79
C TYR A 29 12.33 -1.20 -2.61
N MET A 30 12.18 -0.56 -3.78
CA MET A 30 13.32 -0.14 -4.60
C MET A 30 14.21 0.90 -3.90
N LYS A 31 13.66 1.67 -2.96
CA LYS A 31 14.40 2.71 -2.24
C LYS A 31 15.32 2.13 -1.16
N ASP A 32 14.77 1.32 -0.26
CA ASP A 32 15.46 0.93 0.98
C ASP A 32 15.48 -0.60 1.21
N GLN A 33 14.92 -1.40 0.27
CA GLN A 33 14.79 -2.87 0.33
C GLN A 33 14.13 -3.42 1.61
N ASN A 34 13.47 -2.55 2.39
CA ASN A 34 12.79 -2.90 3.62
C ASN A 34 11.36 -3.34 3.34
N ILE A 35 11.13 -4.65 3.38
CA ILE A 35 9.83 -5.27 3.10
C ILE A 35 8.70 -4.74 4.00
N PRO A 36 8.80 -4.72 5.35
CA PRO A 36 7.72 -4.18 6.18
C PRO A 36 7.39 -2.72 5.86
N ALA A 37 8.39 -1.87 5.65
CA ALA A 37 8.18 -0.47 5.31
C ALA A 37 7.50 -0.32 3.95
N ALA A 38 7.90 -1.12 2.95
CA ALA A 38 7.26 -1.16 1.65
C ALA A 38 5.80 -1.63 1.72
N MET A 39 5.48 -2.64 2.53
CA MET A 39 4.10 -3.10 2.76
C MET A 39 3.23 -2.00 3.37
N GLN A 40 3.76 -1.25 4.35
CA GLN A 40 3.07 -0.11 4.94
C GLN A 40 2.84 1.01 3.92
N LEU A 41 3.81 1.27 3.05
CA LEU A 41 3.68 2.26 1.99
C LEU A 41 2.61 1.86 0.98
N GLY A 42 2.62 0.61 0.50
CA GLY A 42 1.58 0.05 -0.36
C GLY A 42 0.19 0.19 0.25
N ALA A 43 0.02 -0.20 1.52
CA ALA A 43 -1.26 -0.09 2.23
C ALA A 43 -1.75 1.35 2.32
N LYS A 44 -0.85 2.33 2.46
CA LYS A 44 -1.18 3.75 2.46
C LYS A 44 -1.65 4.24 1.09
N TYR A 45 -1.03 3.77 0.01
CA TYR A 45 -1.44 4.15 -1.35
C TYR A 45 -2.75 3.49 -1.77
N ALA A 46 -3.05 2.29 -1.29
CA ALA A 46 -4.33 1.61 -1.53
C ALA A 46 -5.56 2.36 -0.99
N LEU A 47 -5.36 3.34 -0.09
CA LEU A 47 -6.42 4.16 0.50
C LEU A 47 -6.61 5.53 -0.19
N ARG A 48 -5.84 5.83 -1.24
CA ARG A 48 -5.99 7.05 -2.02
C ARG A 48 -7.10 6.89 -3.04
#